data_AF-A0A9Q1MG69-F1
#
_entry.id   AF-A0A9Q1MG69-F1
#
_cell.length_a   1.000
_cell.length_b   1.000
_cell.length_c   1.000
_cell.angle_alpha   90.00
_cell.angle_beta   90.00
_cell.angle_gamma   90.00
#
_symmetry.space_group_name_H-M   'P 1'
#
loop_
_entity.id
_entity.type
_entity.pdbx_description
1 polymer ?
#
loop_
_entity_poly.entity_id
_entity_poly.type
_entity_poly.pdbx_seq_one_letter_code
_entity_poly.pdbx_strand_id
1 'polypeptide(L)'
;MAFNSMPLLFAFFLVIASTNGDSNTVPGAFPHGKISSPPPPVNGSSPTPPVHTPPTTPYSPTPVTPPPPSPVKLPSPPPAVKLPPPPATKPPVPTPPVSPPKTTAECFPLCEVRCKLHSRKNVCLRACTTCCLRCKCVPPGQYGNREKCGKCYANMTTHGGKPKCP
;
A
#
# COMPACT_ATOMS: atom_id res chain seq x y z
N MET A 1 17.04 3.41 72.18
CA MET A 1 17.38 4.85 72.29
C MET A 1 17.52 5.36 70.85
N ALA A 2 16.91 6.43 70.34
CA ALA A 2 16.10 7.50 70.88
C ALA A 2 15.27 8.12 69.73
N PHE A 3 14.28 8.93 70.10
CA PHE A 3 13.26 9.61 69.28
C PHE A 3 13.79 10.73 68.36
N ASN A 4 13.07 11.00 67.26
CA ASN A 4 12.46 12.30 66.87
C ASN A 4 12.20 12.36 65.34
N SER A 5 10.96 12.43 64.85
CA SER A 5 10.00 13.56 64.85
C SER A 5 10.37 14.67 63.84
N MET A 6 9.74 14.66 62.65
CA MET A 6 9.23 15.86 61.97
C MET A 6 8.31 15.49 60.78
N PRO A 7 6.98 15.67 60.89
CA PRO A 7 6.01 15.53 59.80
C PRO A 7 5.58 16.91 59.30
N LEU A 8 5.69 17.24 57.99
CA LEU A 8 4.93 18.35 57.34
C LEU A 8 5.27 18.58 55.85
N LEU A 9 4.98 17.63 54.93
CA LEU A 9 4.90 17.96 53.49
C LEU A 9 3.88 17.11 52.70
N PHE A 10 2.85 16.55 53.37
CA PHE A 10 1.77 15.81 52.72
C PHE A 10 0.43 16.55 52.87
N ALA A 11 0.27 17.68 52.18
CA ALA A 11 -1.01 18.41 52.20
C ALA A 11 -1.24 19.36 51.01
N PHE A 12 -0.89 19.02 49.75
CA PHE A 12 -1.20 19.95 48.64
C PHE A 12 -1.74 19.45 47.30
N PHE A 13 -1.98 18.15 47.06
CA PHE A 13 -2.61 17.77 45.78
C PHE A 13 -3.70 16.72 45.93
N LEU A 14 -4.63 16.99 46.86
CA LEU A 14 -5.91 16.28 47.01
C LEU A 14 -7.07 17.13 46.44
N VAL A 15 -6.91 17.61 45.21
CA VAL A 15 -7.96 18.19 44.35
C VAL A 15 -7.53 17.77 42.94
N ILE A 16 -8.10 16.74 42.31
CA ILE A 16 -9.37 16.77 41.57
C ILE A 16 -9.92 15.34 41.53
N ALA A 17 -11.06 15.13 42.20
CA ALA A 17 -11.96 14.02 41.98
C ALA A 17 -13.30 14.58 41.48
N SER A 18 -13.97 13.82 40.60
CA SER A 18 -15.28 14.06 39.96
C SER A 18 -15.18 14.80 38.62
N THR A 19 -15.70 14.28 37.50
CA THR A 19 -17.10 13.84 37.34
C THR A 19 -17.27 12.61 36.42
N ASN A 20 -18.14 11.69 36.87
CA ASN A 20 -18.82 10.69 36.05
C ASN A 20 -19.75 11.36 35.03
N GLY A 21 -19.96 10.70 33.88
CA GLY A 21 -20.94 11.12 32.87
C GLY A 21 -21.34 9.95 31.96
N ASP A 22 -22.25 9.12 32.46
CA ASP A 22 -23.08 8.19 31.70
C ASP A 22 -24.31 8.95 31.19
N SER A 23 -24.70 8.83 29.90
CA SER A 23 -26.09 9.00 29.42
C SER A 23 -26.24 8.73 27.91
N ASN A 24 -27.04 7.71 27.60
CA ASN A 24 -27.73 7.46 26.33
C ASN A 24 -28.56 8.67 25.85
N THR A 25 -28.83 8.79 24.53
CA THR A 25 -30.15 9.10 23.91
C THR A 25 -30.02 9.62 22.46
N VAL A 26 -30.61 8.88 21.51
CA VAL A 26 -31.23 9.32 20.22
C VAL A 26 -32.76 9.31 20.50
N PRO A 27 -33.72 9.99 19.81
CA PRO A 27 -33.73 10.67 18.50
C PRO A 27 -34.56 12.00 18.42
N GLY A 28 -34.64 12.63 17.23
CA GLY A 28 -35.60 13.70 16.88
C GLY A 28 -34.98 14.72 15.91
N ALA A 29 -35.27 14.77 14.60
CA ALA A 29 -36.51 14.98 13.84
C ALA A 29 -36.94 16.47 13.71
N PHE A 30 -36.87 16.98 12.45
CA PHE A 30 -37.54 18.15 11.82
C PHE A 30 -36.95 19.58 12.01
N PRO A 31 -37.29 20.57 11.15
CA PRO A 31 -37.14 20.62 9.68
C PRO A 31 -36.60 21.98 9.12
N HIS A 32 -36.32 22.00 7.81
CA HIS A 32 -36.27 23.13 6.86
C HIS A 32 -35.54 24.46 7.21
N GLY A 33 -34.51 24.77 6.40
CA GLY A 33 -34.04 26.14 6.17
C GLY A 33 -33.16 26.24 4.92
N LYS A 34 -33.76 26.65 3.79
CA LYS A 34 -33.05 27.01 2.55
C LYS A 34 -32.29 28.34 2.72
N ILE A 35 -31.02 28.38 2.32
CA ILE A 35 -30.24 29.52 1.80
C ILE A 35 -29.08 28.83 1.05
N SER A 36 -28.99 28.70 -0.28
CA SER A 36 -28.99 29.67 -1.40
C SER A 36 -27.94 30.78 -1.28
N SER A 37 -26.72 30.49 -1.74
CA SER A 37 -25.87 31.26 -2.70
C SER A 37 -24.37 31.02 -2.44
N PRO A 38 -23.46 31.33 -3.38
CA PRO A 38 -23.39 30.97 -4.80
C PRO A 38 -22.04 30.25 -5.14
N PRO A 39 -21.90 29.60 -6.32
CA PRO A 39 -20.62 29.04 -6.75
C PRO A 39 -19.58 30.13 -7.12
N PRO A 40 -18.27 29.82 -7.07
CA PRO A 40 -17.22 30.75 -7.48
C PRO A 40 -17.29 31.06 -8.99
N PRO A 41 -16.85 32.25 -9.42
CA PRO A 41 -16.92 32.66 -10.83
C PRO A 41 -16.00 31.82 -11.72
N VAL A 42 -16.59 31.26 -12.77
CA VAL A 42 -15.87 30.67 -13.91
C VAL A 42 -15.30 31.81 -14.76
N ASN A 43 -13.98 31.98 -14.74
CA ASN A 43 -13.31 32.94 -15.61
C ASN A 43 -13.03 32.26 -16.95
N GLY A 44 -13.98 32.41 -17.88
CA GLY A 44 -13.84 32.00 -19.27
C GLY A 44 -13.14 33.11 -20.07
N SER A 45 -12.03 32.78 -20.70
CA SER A 45 -11.47 33.54 -21.82
C SER A 45 -10.70 32.57 -22.71
N SER A 46 -11.38 32.15 -23.78
CA SER A 46 -10.82 31.39 -24.90
C SER A 46 -10.61 32.36 -26.06
N PRO A 47 -9.37 32.54 -26.55
CA PRO A 47 -9.14 33.03 -27.90
C PRO A 47 -9.00 31.84 -28.86
N THR A 48 -9.95 31.72 -29.79
CA THR A 48 -9.87 30.87 -30.98
C THR A 48 -8.71 31.29 -31.88
N PRO A 49 -7.80 30.38 -32.29
CA PRO A 49 -6.95 30.61 -33.45
C PRO A 49 -7.70 30.34 -34.77
N PRO A 50 -7.29 30.98 -35.88
CA PRO A 50 -8.05 31.03 -37.13
C PRO A 50 -8.10 29.70 -37.88
N VAL A 51 -9.23 29.50 -38.56
CA VAL A 51 -9.53 28.44 -39.51
C VAL A 51 -8.70 28.63 -40.79
N HIS A 52 -7.87 27.65 -41.12
CA HIS A 52 -7.41 27.43 -42.49
C HIS A 52 -7.48 25.94 -42.83
N THR A 53 -8.25 25.61 -43.86
CA THR A 53 -8.19 24.34 -44.61
C THR A 53 -8.39 24.66 -46.10
N PRO A 54 -8.22 23.70 -47.02
CA PRO A 54 -7.00 23.04 -47.54
C PRO A 54 -6.87 23.39 -49.07
N PRO A 55 -6.11 22.75 -50.00
CA PRO A 55 -5.35 21.49 -49.94
C PRO A 55 -3.93 21.51 -50.54
N THR A 56 -3.05 20.66 -50.02
CA THR A 56 -1.97 20.10 -50.84
C THR A 56 -1.88 18.61 -50.58
N THR A 57 -1.77 17.90 -51.68
CA THR A 57 -1.89 16.47 -51.91
C THR A 57 -0.82 15.63 -51.19
N PRO A 58 -1.07 14.32 -51.06
CA PRO A 58 -0.37 13.43 -50.13
C PRO A 58 1.07 13.15 -50.57
N TYR A 59 2.04 13.72 -49.86
CA TYR A 59 3.38 13.13 -49.81
C TYR A 59 3.34 11.93 -48.87
N SER A 60 3.14 10.76 -49.47
CA SER A 60 3.44 9.47 -48.86
C SER A 60 4.93 9.47 -48.51
N PRO A 61 5.33 9.44 -47.22
CA PRO A 61 6.72 9.18 -46.90
C PRO A 61 7.04 7.77 -47.40
N THR A 62 8.01 7.66 -48.30
CA THR A 62 8.63 6.38 -48.64
C THR A 62 8.93 5.63 -47.34
N PRO A 63 8.67 4.31 -47.25
CA PRO A 63 9.13 3.52 -46.13
C PRO A 63 10.65 3.60 -46.12
N VAL A 64 11.20 4.46 -45.26
CA VAL A 64 12.61 4.44 -44.95
C VAL A 64 12.78 3.20 -44.09
N THR A 65 13.05 2.07 -44.73
CA THR A 65 13.46 0.86 -44.03
C THR A 65 14.65 1.28 -43.17
N PRO A 66 14.58 1.20 -41.84
CA PRO A 66 15.74 1.49 -41.01
C PRO A 66 16.88 0.58 -41.50
N PRO A 67 18.12 1.10 -41.60
CA PRO A 67 19.26 0.25 -41.89
C PRO A 67 19.21 -0.95 -40.92
N PRO A 68 19.52 -2.17 -41.40
CA PRO A 68 19.49 -3.34 -40.53
C PRO A 68 20.33 -3.02 -39.30
N PRO A 69 19.84 -3.30 -38.07
CA PRO A 69 20.65 -3.10 -36.89
C PRO A 69 21.95 -3.85 -37.13
N SER A 70 23.08 -3.14 -37.02
CA SER A 70 24.40 -3.76 -37.00
C SER A 70 24.33 -4.97 -36.06
N PRO A 71 25.00 -6.11 -36.34
CA PRO A 71 24.87 -7.28 -35.51
C PRO A 71 25.18 -6.87 -34.08
N VAL A 72 24.14 -6.76 -33.25
CA VAL A 72 24.33 -6.47 -31.83
C VAL A 72 24.97 -7.75 -31.35
N LYS A 73 26.29 -7.70 -31.19
CA LYS A 73 27.06 -8.78 -30.62
C LYS A 73 26.37 -9.09 -29.31
N LEU A 74 25.65 -10.22 -29.29
CA LEU A 74 24.90 -10.66 -28.13
C LEU A 74 25.89 -10.57 -26.97
N PRO A 75 25.63 -9.75 -25.93
CA PRO A 75 26.46 -9.77 -24.74
C PRO A 75 26.57 -11.23 -24.35
N SER A 76 27.79 -11.73 -24.29
CA SER A 76 28.05 -13.11 -23.90
C SER A 76 27.20 -13.40 -22.66
N PRO A 77 26.50 -14.55 -22.61
CA PRO A 77 25.72 -14.89 -21.44
C PRO A 77 26.61 -14.67 -20.22
N PRO A 78 26.11 -13.98 -19.17
CA PRO A 78 26.91 -13.80 -17.97
C PRO A 78 27.45 -15.17 -17.55
N PRO A 79 28.71 -15.28 -17.13
CA PRO A 79 29.27 -16.56 -16.73
C PRO A 79 28.29 -17.19 -15.75
N ALA A 80 27.89 -18.43 -16.04
CA ALA A 80 26.96 -19.17 -15.22
C ALA A 80 27.46 -19.09 -13.77
N VAL A 81 26.84 -18.22 -12.98
CA VAL A 81 27.12 -18.15 -11.55
C VAL A 81 26.65 -19.51 -11.06
N LYS A 82 27.60 -20.39 -10.76
CA LYS A 82 27.33 -21.60 -10.01
C LYS A 82 26.61 -21.13 -8.77
N LEU A 83 25.28 -21.28 -8.74
CA LEU A 83 24.51 -21.00 -7.55
C LEU A 83 25.18 -21.83 -6.45
N PRO A 84 25.59 -21.20 -5.33
CA PRO A 84 25.87 -21.96 -4.13
C PRO A 84 24.70 -22.92 -3.91
N PRO A 85 24.94 -24.18 -3.52
CA PRO A 85 23.85 -25.09 -3.20
C PRO A 85 22.91 -24.36 -2.24
N PRO A 86 21.58 -24.43 -2.45
CA PRO A 86 20.66 -23.82 -1.51
C PRO A 86 21.03 -24.31 -0.10
N PRO A 87 21.15 -23.44 0.91
CA PRO A 87 21.29 -23.93 2.27
C PRO A 87 20.14 -24.90 2.49
N ALA A 88 20.46 -26.15 2.84
CA ALA A 88 19.50 -27.18 3.13
C ALA A 88 18.66 -26.71 4.33
N THR A 89 17.58 -25.98 4.05
CA THR A 89 16.56 -25.68 5.02
C THR A 89 15.93 -26.99 5.41
N LYS A 90 16.08 -27.32 6.69
CA LYS A 90 15.46 -28.46 7.35
C LYS A 90 14.01 -28.66 6.87
N PRO A 91 13.52 -29.91 6.78
CA PRO A 91 12.12 -30.19 6.46
C PRO A 91 11.16 -29.31 7.29
N PRO A 92 10.07 -28.81 6.70
CA PRO A 92 9.14 -27.96 7.42
C PRO A 92 8.56 -28.72 8.60
N VAL A 93 8.69 -28.12 9.78
CA VAL A 93 7.99 -28.54 10.99
C VAL A 93 6.49 -28.65 10.65
N PRO A 94 5.79 -29.73 11.06
CA PRO A 94 4.35 -29.87 10.86
C PRO A 94 3.63 -28.70 11.52
N THR A 95 2.97 -27.86 10.72
CA THR A 95 2.25 -26.68 11.23
C THR A 95 0.99 -27.09 12.01
N PRO A 96 0.77 -26.55 13.23
CA PRO A 96 -0.55 -26.54 13.86
C PRO A 96 -1.57 -25.75 13.00
N PRO A 97 -2.90 -25.92 13.21
CA PRO A 97 -3.95 -25.33 12.38
C PRO A 97 -3.73 -23.83 12.17
N VAL A 98 -3.60 -23.46 10.89
CA VAL A 98 -3.17 -22.15 10.38
C VAL A 98 -4.12 -21.07 10.88
N SER A 99 -3.72 -20.43 11.98
CA SER A 99 -4.33 -19.20 12.44
C SER A 99 -3.89 -18.05 11.53
N PRO A 100 -4.76 -17.07 11.22
CA PRO A 100 -4.38 -15.91 10.40
C PRO A 100 -3.15 -15.21 11.00
N PRO A 101 -2.13 -14.84 10.21
CA PRO A 101 -0.96 -14.11 10.69
C PRO A 101 -1.38 -12.75 11.24
N LYS A 102 -1.18 -12.51 12.55
CA LYS A 102 -1.63 -11.27 13.22
C LYS A 102 -0.50 -10.30 13.55
N THR A 103 0.76 -10.71 13.42
CA THR A 103 1.93 -9.90 13.84
C THR A 103 2.96 -9.80 12.71
N THR A 104 3.84 -8.80 12.78
CA THR A 104 4.91 -8.59 11.78
C THR A 104 5.82 -9.81 11.64
N ALA A 105 6.11 -10.49 12.74
CA ALA A 105 6.95 -11.68 12.78
C ALA A 105 6.35 -12.84 11.97
N GLU A 106 5.03 -13.02 11.99
CA GLU A 106 4.32 -14.05 11.21
C GLU A 106 4.19 -13.65 9.73
N CYS A 107 4.08 -12.35 9.45
CA CYS A 107 3.98 -11.84 8.09
C CYS A 107 5.28 -11.97 7.29
N PHE A 108 6.43 -11.76 7.93
CA PHE A 108 7.73 -11.72 7.26
C PHE A 108 8.07 -13.02 6.50
N PRO A 109 8.04 -14.22 7.12
CA PRO A 109 8.39 -15.47 6.42
C PRO A 109 7.39 -15.79 5.30
N LEU A 110 6.10 -15.47 5.47
CA LEU A 110 5.10 -15.66 4.42
C LEU A 110 5.35 -14.74 3.22
N CYS A 111 5.68 -13.48 3.50
CA CYS A 111 6.01 -12.51 2.46
C CYS A 111 7.34 -12.81 1.76
N GLU A 112 8.29 -13.43 2.44
CA GLU A 112 9.54 -13.88 1.83
C GLU A 112 9.27 -14.97 0.77
N VAL A 113 8.42 -15.94 1.09
CA VAL A 113 8.00 -16.98 0.13
C VAL A 113 7.28 -16.35 -1.06
N ARG A 114 6.36 -15.41 -0.82
CA ARG A 114 5.59 -14.68 -1.85
C ARG A 114 6.52 -13.91 -2.80
N CYS A 115 7.51 -13.23 -2.25
CA CYS A 115 8.38 -12.32 -2.99
C CYS A 115 9.63 -13.01 -3.58
N LYS A 116 9.82 -14.31 -3.35
CA LYS A 116 11.03 -15.05 -3.74
C LYS A 116 11.38 -14.93 -5.23
N LEU A 117 10.38 -14.95 -6.10
CA LEU A 117 10.55 -14.86 -7.57
C LEU A 117 10.35 -13.43 -8.11
N HIS A 118 10.02 -12.47 -7.25
CA HIS A 118 9.77 -11.11 -7.68
C HIS A 118 11.09 -10.43 -8.05
N SER A 119 11.16 -9.80 -9.22
CA SER A 119 12.37 -9.09 -9.70
C SER A 119 12.88 -8.07 -8.67
N ARG A 120 11.95 -7.34 -8.03
CA ARG A 120 12.24 -6.38 -6.95
C ARG A 120 11.81 -6.93 -5.58
N LYS A 121 12.64 -7.80 -4.99
CA LYS A 121 12.33 -8.51 -3.74
C LYS A 121 12.06 -7.57 -2.56
N ASN A 122 12.92 -6.57 -2.34
CA ASN A 122 12.78 -5.64 -1.21
C ASN A 122 11.50 -4.80 -1.29
N VAL A 123 11.13 -4.35 -2.49
CA VAL A 123 9.90 -3.59 -2.73
C VAL A 123 8.67 -4.48 -2.49
N CYS A 124 8.70 -5.71 -3.00
CA CYS A 124 7.65 -6.69 -2.79
C CYS A 124 7.48 -6.99 -1.29
N LEU A 125 8.56 -7.26 -0.56
CA LEU A 125 8.53 -7.57 0.87
C LEU A 125 7.89 -6.44 1.69
N ARG A 126 8.26 -5.19 1.42
CA ARG A 126 7.67 -4.01 2.08
C ARG A 126 6.18 -3.85 1.79
N ALA A 127 5.77 -4.05 0.54
CA ALA A 127 4.36 -4.00 0.15
C ALA A 127 3.57 -5.15 0.80
N CYS A 128 4.08 -6.37 0.71
CA CYS A 128 3.47 -7.56 1.28
C CYS A 128 3.29 -7.46 2.79
N THR A 129 4.31 -7.04 3.55
CA THR A 129 4.19 -6.89 5.01
C THR A 129 3.15 -5.84 5.38
N THR A 130 3.08 -4.71 4.65
CA THR A 130 2.02 -3.71 4.87
C THR A 130 0.63 -4.31 4.61
N CYS A 131 0.47 -5.09 3.53
CA CYS A 131 -0.79 -5.77 3.21
C CYS A 131 -1.15 -6.84 4.24
N CYS A 132 -0.16 -7.60 4.72
CA CYS A 132 -0.33 -8.63 5.72
C CYS A 132 -0.75 -8.04 7.06
N LEU A 133 -0.13 -6.95 7.52
CA LEU A 133 -0.51 -6.32 8.77
C LEU A 133 -1.93 -5.75 8.75
N ARG A 134 -2.37 -5.24 7.59
CA ARG A 134 -3.72 -4.69 7.43
C ARG A 134 -4.78 -5.77 7.26
N CYS A 135 -4.50 -6.77 6.42
CA CYS A 135 -5.46 -7.80 6.03
C CYS A 135 -5.33 -9.11 6.80
N LYS A 136 -4.29 -9.25 7.64
CA LYS A 136 -3.95 -10.44 8.45
C LYS A 136 -3.89 -11.73 7.63
N CYS A 137 -3.48 -11.61 6.37
CA CYS A 137 -3.45 -12.71 5.41
C CYS A 137 -2.40 -12.45 4.32
N VAL A 138 -1.63 -13.49 3.99
CA VAL A 138 -0.74 -13.53 2.82
C VAL A 138 -1.19 -14.69 1.94
N PRO A 139 -1.47 -14.48 0.66
CA PRO A 139 -1.96 -15.56 -0.17
C PRO A 139 -0.82 -16.55 -0.48
N PRO A 140 -1.12 -17.86 -0.55
CA PRO A 140 -0.11 -18.87 -0.84
C PRO A 140 0.42 -18.75 -2.27
N GLY A 141 1.64 -19.21 -2.49
CA GLY A 141 2.32 -19.12 -3.78
C GLY A 141 2.97 -17.75 -4.03
N GLN A 142 3.68 -17.62 -5.16
CA GLN A 142 4.47 -16.44 -5.54
C GLN A 142 3.68 -15.48 -6.44
N TYR A 143 2.68 -15.99 -7.16
CA TYR A 143 1.89 -15.26 -8.14
C TYR A 143 0.41 -15.61 -7.99
N GLY A 144 -0.49 -14.65 -8.22
CA GLY A 144 -1.93 -14.88 -8.19
C GLY A 144 -2.49 -15.20 -6.80
N ASN A 145 -3.63 -15.89 -6.74
CA ASN A 145 -4.30 -16.33 -5.50
C ASN A 145 -4.70 -15.22 -4.52
N ARG A 146 -4.81 -13.98 -5.00
CA ARG A 146 -5.13 -12.80 -4.17
C ARG A 146 -6.54 -12.92 -3.57
N GLU A 147 -7.41 -13.64 -4.26
CA GLU A 147 -8.77 -14.00 -3.84
C GLU A 147 -8.81 -14.87 -2.57
N LYS A 148 -7.75 -15.64 -2.27
CA LYS A 148 -7.69 -16.46 -1.05
C LYS A 148 -7.63 -15.63 0.22
N CYS A 149 -7.10 -14.40 0.14
CA CYS A 149 -7.13 -13.42 1.23
C CYS A 149 -8.30 -12.43 1.10
N GLY A 150 -9.25 -12.72 0.21
CA GLY A 150 -10.45 -11.92 -0.01
C GLY A 150 -10.19 -10.52 -0.56
N LYS A 151 -11.20 -9.67 -0.40
CA LYS A 151 -11.24 -8.32 -0.96
C LYS A 151 -10.17 -7.39 -0.36
N CYS A 152 -9.77 -7.59 0.90
CA CYS A 152 -8.79 -6.72 1.54
C CYS A 152 -7.46 -6.73 0.78
N TYR A 153 -6.89 -7.91 0.51
CA TYR A 153 -5.60 -8.02 -0.19
C TYR A 153 -5.70 -7.72 -1.69
N ALA A 154 -6.81 -8.10 -2.32
CA ALA A 154 -7.02 -7.92 -3.75
C ALA A 154 -7.34 -6.46 -4.14
N ASN A 155 -8.18 -5.76 -3.37
CA ASN A 155 -8.71 -4.44 -3.72
C ASN A 155 -7.89 -3.27 -3.16
N MET A 156 -6.84 -3.52 -2.38
CA MET A 156 -5.95 -2.43 -2.00
C MET A 156 -5.21 -1.90 -3.22
N THR A 157 -5.40 -0.61 -3.48
CA THR A 157 -4.77 0.12 -4.57
C THR A 157 -3.86 1.23 -4.04
N THR A 158 -2.90 1.63 -4.86
CA THR A 158 -2.15 2.88 -4.66
C THR A 158 -2.98 4.06 -5.15
N HIS A 159 -2.52 5.29 -4.89
CA HIS A 159 -3.18 6.50 -5.40
C HIS A 159 -3.33 6.50 -6.94
N GLY A 160 -2.45 5.79 -7.66
CA GLY A 160 -2.52 5.65 -9.11
C GLY A 160 -3.44 4.52 -9.62
N GLY A 161 -4.33 3.99 -8.77
CA GLY A 161 -5.29 2.94 -9.15
C GLY A 161 -4.67 1.56 -9.41
N LYS A 162 -3.37 1.39 -9.21
CA LYS A 162 -2.68 0.09 -9.39
C LYS A 162 -2.80 -0.76 -8.12
N PRO A 163 -2.85 -2.09 -8.23
CA PRO A 163 -2.85 -2.96 -7.06
C PRO A 163 -1.60 -2.72 -6.21
N LYS A 164 -1.81 -2.49 -4.91
CA LYS A 164 -0.75 -2.22 -3.94
C LYS A 164 -0.05 -3.49 -3.49
N CYS A 165 -0.80 -4.57 -3.31
CA CYS A 165 -0.28 -5.84 -2.80
C CYS A 165 0.24 -6.74 -3.92
N PRO A 166 1.36 -7.46 -3.70
CA PRO A 166 1.93 -8.37 -4.69
C PRO A 166 1.11 -9.65 -4.90
#